data_AF-A0A4D4LF90-F1
#
_entry.id   AF-A0A4D4LF90-F1
#
_cell.length_a   1.000
_cell.length_b   1.000
_cell.length_c   1.000
_cell.angle_alpha   90.00
_cell.angle_beta   90.00
_cell.angle_gamma   90.00
#
_symmetry.space_group_name_H-M   'P 1'
#
loop_
_entity.id
_entity.type
_entity.pdbx_description
1 polymer ?
#
loop_
_entity_poly.entity_id
_entity_poly.type
_entity_poly.pdbx_seq_one_letter_code
_entity_poly.pdbx_strand_id
1 'polypeptide(L)' 'MLTILTRMHTKQLLTRTPRGRAHAYAPVTDDPGFAARRMRSVLEERSDRQDVLARFADELSTDDADLLRQLLDPDQ' A
#
# COMPACT_ATOMS: atom_id res chain seq x y z
N MET A 1 3.26 24.93 -14.46
CA MET A 1 3.62 23.62 -15.03
C MET A 1 3.91 22.63 -13.91
N LEU A 2 3.32 21.44 -13.94
CA LEU A 2 3.47 20.43 -12.89
C LEU A 2 4.55 19.42 -13.31
N THR A 3 5.66 19.37 -12.58
CA THR A 3 6.77 18.45 -12.88
C THR A 3 6.38 17.00 -12.59
N ILE A 4 7.04 16.04 -13.25
CA ILE A 4 6.77 14.61 -13.07
C ILE A 4 6.91 14.16 -11.61
N LEU A 5 7.85 14.78 -10.87
CA LEU A 5 8.06 14.54 -9.44
C LEU A 5 6.86 14.95 -8.59
N THR A 6 6.20 16.07 -8.93
CA THR A 6 4.99 16.49 -8.20
C THR A 6 3.84 15.55 -8.46
N ARG A 7 3.66 15.05 -9.71
CA ARG A 7 2.65 14.03 -10.01
C ARG A 7 2.91 12.73 -9.26
N MET A 8 4.17 12.31 -9.15
CA MET A 8 4.54 11.11 -8.41
C MET A 8 4.36 11.28 -6.89
N HIS A 9 4.66 12.47 -6.34
CA HIS A 9 4.36 12.79 -4.94
C HIS A 9 2.85 12.86 -4.67
N THR A 10 2.04 13.45 -5.55
CA THR A 10 0.57 13.43 -5.46
C THR A 10 0.01 12.00 -5.50
N LYS A 11 0.64 11.12 -6.28
CA LYS A 11 0.34 9.68 -6.30
C LYS A 11 0.99 8.90 -5.15
N GLN A 12 1.61 9.60 -4.19
CA GLN A 12 2.24 9.04 -3.01
C GLN A 12 3.31 7.99 -3.34
N LEU A 13 3.98 8.13 -4.48
CA LEU A 13 5.08 7.27 -4.96
C LEU A 13 6.45 7.77 -4.51
N LEU A 14 6.56 9.04 -4.09
CA LEU A 14 7.81 9.64 -3.60
C LEU A 14 7.58 10.31 -2.24
N THR A 15 8.45 10.03 -1.25
CA THR A 15 8.57 10.84 -0.03
C THR A 15 9.48 12.02 -0.33
N ARG A 16 9.26 13.14 0.35
CA ARG A 16 10.06 14.34 0.20
C ARG A 16 10.71 14.73 1.51
N THR A 17 12.04 14.78 1.53
CA THR A 17 12.82 15.23 2.70
C THR A 17 13.51 16.56 2.36
N PRO A 18 13.47 17.57 3.25
CA PRO A 18 14.22 18.82 3.03
C PRO A 18 15.73 18.55 3.08
N ARG A 19 16.46 19.01 2.05
CA ARG A 19 17.93 18.98 1.98
C ARG A 19 18.44 20.37 1.57
N GLY A 20 18.59 21.23 2.56
CA GLY A 20 18.98 22.64 2.34
C GLY A 20 17.88 23.43 1.63
N ARG A 21 18.22 24.17 0.57
CA ARG A 21 17.26 24.92 -0.28
C ARG A 21 16.49 24.04 -1.27
N ALA A 22 16.79 22.75 -1.33
CA ALA A 22 16.17 21.80 -2.24
C ALA A 22 15.45 20.67 -1.49
N HIS A 23 14.66 19.91 -2.24
CA HIS A 23 13.98 18.73 -1.75
C HIS A 23 14.58 17.48 -2.37
N ALA A 24 14.94 16.51 -1.53
CA ALA A 24 15.28 15.16 -1.97
C ALA A 24 13.98 14.36 -2.08
N TYR A 25 13.85 13.58 -3.16
CA TYR A 25 12.75 12.66 -3.38
C TYR A 25 13.28 11.24 -3.30
N ALA A 26 12.68 10.41 -2.46
CA ALA A 26 12.97 8.98 -2.38
C ALA A 26 11.68 8.20 -2.67
N PRO A 27 11.73 7.03 -3.33
CA PRO A 27 10.56 6.16 -3.41
C PRO A 27 10.01 5.89 -2.01
N VAL A 28 8.70 5.99 -1.83
CA VAL A 28 8.04 5.83 -0.51
C VAL A 28 8.14 4.40 0.01
N THR A 29 8.58 3.46 -0.82
CA THR A 29 8.22 2.07 -0.62
C THR A 29 9.11 1.21 -1.50
N ASP A 30 9.79 0.26 -0.87
CA ASP A 30 10.16 -1.00 -1.49
C ASP A 30 8.90 -1.69 -2.04
N ASP A 31 9.03 -2.49 -3.11
CA ASP A 31 7.91 -3.14 -3.82
C ASP A 31 6.74 -3.63 -2.91
N PRO A 32 6.99 -4.24 -1.73
CA PRO A 32 5.94 -4.68 -0.79
C PRO A 32 5.01 -3.56 -0.29
N GLY A 33 5.54 -2.37 0.02
CA GLY A 33 4.73 -1.28 0.54
C GLY A 33 3.81 -0.64 -0.53
N PHE A 34 4.15 -0.81 -1.82
CA PHE A 34 3.33 -0.34 -2.94
C PHE A 34 2.14 -1.26 -3.12
N ALA A 35 2.39 -2.57 -3.09
CA ALA A 35 1.36 -3.59 -3.13
C ALA A 35 0.36 -3.41 -1.96
N ALA A 36 0.86 -3.25 -0.73
CA ALA A 36 0.02 -3.05 0.45
C ALA A 36 -0.87 -1.79 0.32
N ARG A 37 -0.32 -0.68 -0.18
CA ARG A 37 -1.09 0.55 -0.42
C ARG A 37 -2.19 0.34 -1.45
N ARG A 38 -1.87 -0.36 -2.55
CA ARG A 38 -2.85 -0.66 -3.61
C ARG A 38 -3.99 -1.53 -3.10
N MET A 39 -3.69 -2.56 -2.29
CA MET A 39 -4.71 -3.40 -1.67
C MET A 39 -5.64 -2.57 -0.78
N ARG A 40 -5.09 -1.66 0.03
CA ARG A 40 -5.90 -0.77 0.87
C ARG A 40 -6.82 0.14 0.07
N SER A 41 -6.32 0.77 -1.00
CA SER A 41 -7.15 1.65 -1.83
C SER A 41 -8.32 0.91 -2.49
N VAL A 42 -8.11 -0.34 -2.93
CA VAL A 42 -9.21 -1.18 -3.46
C VAL A 42 -10.30 -1.40 -2.41
N LEU A 43 -9.93 -1.60 -1.15
CA LEU A 43 -10.90 -1.80 -0.07
C LEU A 43 -11.61 -0.50 0.35
N GLU A 44 -10.95 0.66 0.22
CA GLU A 44 -11.52 1.97 0.53
C GLU A 44 -12.52 2.46 -0.52
N GLU A 45 -12.32 2.09 -1.79
CA GLU A 45 -13.19 2.49 -2.91
C GLU A 45 -14.50 1.69 -3.00
N ARG A 46 -14.67 0.66 -2.15
CA ARG A 46 -15.76 -0.33 -2.24
C ARG A 46 -16.62 -0.31 -0.98
N SER A 47 -17.93 -0.17 -1.18
CA SER A 47 -18.92 -0.27 -0.10
C SER A 47 -19.16 -1.71 0.36
N ASP A 48 -18.83 -2.68 -0.48
CA ASP A 48 -18.93 -4.14 -0.29
C ASP A 48 -17.63 -4.76 0.26
N ARG A 49 -16.94 -4.05 1.16
CA ARG A 49 -15.61 -4.46 1.66
C ARG A 49 -15.58 -5.88 2.25
N GLN A 50 -16.65 -6.30 2.94
CA GLN A 50 -16.73 -7.64 3.52
C GLN A 50 -16.71 -8.73 2.45
N ASP A 51 -17.47 -8.56 1.37
CA ASP A 51 -17.57 -9.56 0.30
C ASP A 51 -16.27 -9.64 -0.50
N VAL A 52 -15.61 -8.50 -0.72
CA VAL A 52 -14.29 -8.44 -1.36
C VAL A 52 -13.24 -9.16 -0.52
N LEU A 53 -13.24 -8.97 0.80
CA LEU A 53 -12.30 -9.65 1.69
C LEU A 53 -12.56 -11.16 1.77
N ALA A 54 -13.83 -11.59 1.80
CA ALA A 54 -14.18 -13.00 1.78
C ALA A 54 -13.72 -13.67 0.48
N ARG A 55 -14.00 -13.04 -0.67
CA ARG A 55 -13.56 -13.51 -1.98
C ARG A 55 -12.03 -13.57 -2.09
N PHE A 56 -11.33 -12.55 -1.57
CA PHE A 56 -9.87 -12.52 -1.55
C PHE A 56 -9.29 -13.64 -0.67
N ALA A 57 -9.84 -13.84 0.52
CA ALA A 57 -9.41 -14.90 1.43
C ALA A 57 -9.63 -16.30 0.82
N ASP A 58 -10.72 -16.52 0.08
CA ASP A 58 -10.99 -17.77 -0.65
C ASP A 58 -10.00 -18.03 -1.80
N GLU A 59 -9.43 -16.98 -2.38
CA GLU A 59 -8.47 -17.05 -3.49
C GLU A 59 -7.01 -17.15 -3.02
N LEU A 60 -6.73 -16.96 -1.73
CA LEU A 60 -5.39 -17.13 -1.16
C LEU A 60 -4.96 -18.60 -1.17
N SER A 61 -3.65 -18.81 -1.34
CA SER A 61 -3.06 -20.12 -1.07
C SER A 61 -3.14 -20.44 0.43
N THR A 62 -3.09 -21.72 0.80
CA THR A 62 -3.09 -22.13 2.22
C THR A 62 -1.95 -21.46 2.98
N ASP A 63 -0.75 -21.39 2.38
CA ASP A 63 0.44 -20.80 2.99
C ASP A 63 0.27 -19.29 3.22
N ASP A 64 -0.28 -18.56 2.23
CA ASP A 64 -0.52 -17.13 2.35
C ASP A 64 -1.64 -16.82 3.36
N ALA A 65 -2.68 -17.66 3.41
CA ALA A 65 -3.76 -17.52 4.38
C ALA A 65 -3.27 -17.74 5.83
N ASP A 66 -2.40 -18.73 6.03
CA ASP A 66 -1.81 -19.01 7.34
C ASP A 66 -0.80 -17.93 7.76
N LEU A 67 0.00 -17.41 6.81
CA LEU A 67 0.86 -16.26 7.05
C LEU A 67 0.04 -15.02 7.43
N LEU A 68 -1.04 -14.75 6.71
CA LEU A 68 -1.90 -13.60 7.00
C LEU A 68 -2.58 -13.74 8.38
N ARG A 69 -3.00 -14.95 8.77
CA ARG A 69 -3.51 -15.20 10.14
C ARG A 69 -2.46 -14.90 11.20
N GLN A 70 -1.22 -15.38 11.02
CA GLN A 70 -0.13 -15.14 11.96
C GLN A 70 0.19 -13.63 12.10
N LEU A 71 0.18 -12.89 10.99
CA LEU A 71 0.44 -11.44 10.99
C LEU A 71 -0.70 -10.61 11.60
N LEU A 72 -1.92 -11.15 11.65
CA LEU A 72 -3.10 -10.48 12.20
C LEU A 72 -3.43 -10.92 13.63
N ASP A 73 -2.73 -11.92 14.16
CA ASP A 73 -2.92 -12.41 15.51
C ASP A 73 -2.51 -11.33 16.51
N PRO A 74 -3.43 -10.81 17.34
CA PRO A 74 -3.15 -9.72 18.29
C PRO A 74 -2.23 -10.13 19.45
N ASP A 75 -1.92 -11.42 19.62
CA ASP A 75 -0.98 -11.93 20.63
C ASP A 75 0.49 -11.95 20.16
N GLN A 76 0.84 -11.18 19.12
CA GLN A 76 2.21 -10.81 18.71
C GLN A 76 2.58 -9.39 19.14
#